data_AF-A0AA50YQX2-F1
#
_entry.id   AF-A0AA50YQX2-F1
#
_cell.length_a   1.000
_cell.length_b   1.000
_cell.length_c   1.000
_cell.angle_alpha   90.00
_cell.angle_beta   90.00
_cell.angle_gamma   90.00
#
_symmetry.space_group_name_H-M   'P 1'
#
loop_
_entity.id
_entity.type
_entity.pdbx_description
1 polymer ?
#
loop_
_entity_poly.entity_id
_entity_poly.type
_entity_poly.pdbx_seq_one_letter_code
_entity_poly.pdbx_strand_id
1 'polypeptide(L)' 'FSEAMRMGSEVYHHLKNIIKKKFGLDSTAVGDEGGFAPNILNNKDALFLIQEAINQAG' A
#
# COMPACT_ATOMS: atom_id res chain seq x y z
N PHE A 1 -19.59 6.54 6.83
CA PHE A 1 -19.08 5.76 5.69
C PHE A 1 -18.12 6.58 4.83
N SER A 2 -18.50 7.78 4.36
CA SER A 2 -17.67 8.61 3.48
C SER A 2 -16.27 8.90 4.02
N GLU A 3 -16.17 9.20 5.32
CA GLU A 3 -14.87 9.48 5.96
C GLU A 3 -13.97 8.25 6.02
N ALA A 4 -14.51 7.09 6.45
CA ALA A 4 -13.77 5.84 6.48
C ALA A 4 -13.30 5.40 5.09
N MET A 5 -14.15 5.57 4.07
CA MET A 5 -13.77 5.31 2.67
C MET A 5 -12.67 6.26 2.18
N ARG A 6 -12.74 7.55 2.54
CA ARG A 6 -11.70 8.52 2.23
C ARG A 6 -10.36 8.10 2.85
N MET A 7 -10.34 7.79 4.15
CA MET A 7 -9.14 7.31 4.84
C MET A 7 -8.55 6.07 4.17
N GLY A 8 -9.39 5.06 3.88
CA GLY A 8 -8.93 3.83 3.22
C GLY A 8 -8.34 4.08 1.83
N SER A 9 -8.98 4.94 1.02
CA SER A 9 -8.48 5.29 -0.31
C SER A 9 -7.17 6.07 -0.27
N GLU A 10 -7.02 6.99 0.68
CA GLU A 10 -5.79 7.77 0.85
C GLU A 10 -4.63 6.84 1.22
N VAL A 11 -4.81 6.00 2.24
CA VAL A 11 -3.80 5.01 2.66
C VAL A 11 -3.42 4.09 1.50
N TYR A 12 -4.38 3.60 0.71
CA TYR A 12 -4.10 2.76 -0.45
C TYR A 12 -3.24 3.47 -1.52
N HIS A 13 -3.51 4.74 -1.81
CA HIS A 13 -2.70 5.52 -2.76
C HIS A 13 -1.29 5.83 -2.22
N HIS A 14 -1.14 6.10 -0.92
CA HIS A 14 0.17 6.24 -0.29
C HIS A 14 0.96 4.94 -0.34
N LEU A 15 0.31 3.81 -0.04
CA LEU A 15 0.91 2.48 -0.14
C LEU A 15 1.42 2.19 -1.56
N LYS A 16 0.64 2.54 -2.60
CA LYS A 16 1.06 2.42 -4.01
C LYS A 16 2.37 3.15 -4.28
N ASN A 17 2.48 4.39 -3.80
CA ASN A 17 3.66 5.23 -4.02
C ASN A 17 4.90 4.67 -3.30
N ILE A 18 4.73 4.18 -2.05
CA ILE A 18 5.80 3.54 -1.29
C ILE A 18 6.27 2.27 -2.01
N ILE A 19 5.33 1.42 -2.45
CA ILE A 19 5.66 0.17 -3.16
C ILE A 19 6.38 0.48 -4.47
N LYS A 20 5.88 1.43 -5.27
CA LYS A 20 6.53 1.86 -6.52
C LYS A 20 7.97 2.32 -6.27
N LYS A 21 8.19 3.09 -5.20
CA LYS A 21 9.51 3.62 -4.85
C LYS A 21 10.49 2.53 -4.40
N LYS A 22 10.02 1.53 -3.65
CA LYS A 22 10.87 0.48 -3.06
C LYS A 22 11.10 -0.72 -3.99
N PHE A 23 10.07 -1.13 -4.73
CA PHE A 23 10.05 -2.38 -5.49
C PHE A 23 9.86 -2.17 -7.00
N GLY A 24 9.81 -0.92 -7.46
CA GLY A 24 9.62 -0.58 -8.87
C GLY A 24 8.15 -0.51 -9.30
N LEU A 25 7.94 0.00 -10.52
CA LEU A 25 6.60 0.25 -11.08
C LEU A 25 5.76 -1.01 -11.18
N ASP A 26 6.36 -2.12 -11.62
CA ASP A 26 5.66 -3.39 -11.89
C ASP A 26 5.07 -4.00 -10.61
N SER A 27 5.65 -3.68 -9.45
CA SER A 27 5.16 -4.11 -8.14
C SER A 27 3.86 -3.41 -7.69
N THR A 28 3.32 -2.49 -8.49
CA THR A 28 2.03 -1.82 -8.23
C THR A 28 0.87 -2.35 -9.07
N ALA A 29 1.08 -3.46 -9.80
CA ALA A 29 -0.02 -4.24 -10.34
C ALA A 29 -0.92 -4.76 -9.21
N VAL A 30 -2.19 -4.97 -9.52
CA VAL A 30 -3.21 -5.38 -8.55
C VAL A 30 -3.65 -6.83 -8.78
N GLY A 31 -3.89 -7.56 -7.70
CA GLY A 31 -4.52 -8.88 -7.74
C GLY A 31 -6.05 -8.79 -7.90
N ASP A 32 -6.71 -9.94 -7.82
CA ASP A 32 -8.16 -10.07 -8.06
C ASP A 32 -9.02 -9.22 -7.13
N GLU A 33 -8.56 -9.01 -5.90
CA GLU A 33 -9.24 -8.19 -4.88
C GLU A 33 -8.76 -6.72 -4.87
N GLY A 34 -7.92 -6.31 -5.81
CA GLY A 34 -7.43 -4.94 -5.94
C GLY A 34 -6.21 -4.58 -5.06
N GLY A 35 -5.73 -5.51 -4.24
CA GLY A 35 -4.50 -5.32 -3.44
C GLY A 35 -3.22 -5.36 -4.28
N PHE A 36 -2.15 -4.70 -3.81
CA PHE A 36 -0.82 -4.78 -4.43
C PHE A 36 -0.09 -6.07 -4.04
N ALA A 37 0.74 -6.59 -4.95
CA ALA A 37 1.52 -7.81 -4.73
C ALA A 37 3.04 -7.61 -4.96
N PRO A 38 3.71 -6.71 -4.20
CA PRO A 38 5.16 -6.61 -4.25
C PRO A 38 5.83 -7.92 -3.81
N ASN A 39 7.01 -8.20 -4.36
CA ASN A 39 7.80 -9.37 -3.97
C ASN A 39 8.44 -9.17 -2.57
N ILE A 40 7.66 -9.46 -1.53
CA ILE A 40 8.07 -9.36 -0.13
C ILE A 40 8.56 -10.73 0.36
N LEU A 41 9.73 -10.77 0.98
CA LEU A 41 10.33 -12.00 1.50
C LEU A 41 9.90 -12.33 2.95
N ASN A 42 9.42 -11.33 3.70
CA ASN A 42 9.01 -11.46 5.09
C ASN A 42 7.69 -10.74 5.37
N ASN A 43 6.73 -11.44 5.97
CA ASN A 43 5.43 -10.88 6.37
C ASN A 43 5.54 -9.59 7.21
N LYS A 44 6.60 -9.47 8.02
CA LYS A 44 6.83 -8.28 8.85
C LYS A 44 7.07 -7.02 8.00
N ASP A 45 7.70 -7.15 6.85
CA ASP A 45 7.95 -6.03 5.95
C ASP A 45 6.64 -5.49 5.36
N ALA A 46 5.68 -6.37 5.08
CA ALA A 46 4.34 -5.96 4.64
C ALA A 46 3.64 -5.09 5.71
N LEU A 47 3.73 -5.49 6.99
CA LEU A 47 3.19 -4.70 8.10
C LEU A 47 3.85 -3.32 8.21
N PHE A 48 5.16 -3.24 8.01
CA PHE A 48 5.88 -1.96 8.03
C PHE A 48 5.50 -1.06 6.86
N LEU A 49 5.27 -1.62 5.67
CA LEU A 49 4.79 -0.83 4.52
C LEU A 49 3.40 -0.24 4.77
N ILE A 50 2.49 -1.03 5.36
CA ILE A 50 1.15 -0.55 5.72
C ILE A 50 1.24 0.54 6.79
N GLN A 51 2.08 0.35 7.82
CA GLN A 51 2.29 1.37 8.87
C GLN A 51 2.87 2.67 8.28
N GLU A 52 3.84 2.56 7.36
CA GLU A 52 4.40 3.72 6.66
C GLU A 52 3.33 4.45 5.82
N ALA A 53 2.46 3.70 5.13
CA ALA A 53 1.38 4.27 4.33
C ALA A 53 0.33 5.01 5.19
N ILE A 54 -0.04 4.44 6.35
CA ILE A 54 -0.94 5.09 7.31
C ILE A 54 -0.32 6.39 7.80
N ASN A 55 0.95 6.37 8.25
CA ASN A 55 1.63 7.56 8.75
C ASN A 55 1.80 8.67 7.68
N GLN A 56 1.93 8.29 6.40
CA GLN A 56 2.03 9.27 5.30
C GLN A 56 0.67 9.86 4.89
N ALA A 57 -0.43 9.16 5.15
CA ALA A 57 -1.78 9.62 4.85
C ALA A 57 -2.29 10.68 5.84
N GLY A 58 -1.70 10.75 7.05
CA GLY A 58 -2.07 11.68 8.12
C GLY A 58 -2.45 10.96 9.40
#